data_AF-A0A7V5IDF6-F1
#
_entry.id   AF-A0A7V5IDF6-F1
#
_cell.length_a   1.000
_cell.length_b   1.000
_cell.length_c   1.000
_cell.angle_alpha   90.00
_cell.angle_beta   90.00
_cell.angle_gamma   90.00
#
_symmetry.space_group_name_H-M   'P 1'
#
loop_
_entity.id
_entity.type
_entity.pdbx_description
1 polymer ?
#
loop_
_entity_poly.entity_id
_entity_poly.type
_entity_poly.pdbx_seq_one_letter_code
_entity_poly.pdbx_strand_id
1 'polypeptide(L)' 'AVKVLGDEKLRTIAQELVNAVRKNVTIDWTLRESVRAQLRVAVKRVLRKYGYPPDKQEKATQTVLEQAEVLSEEWVKEE' A
#
# COMPACT_ATOMS: atom_id res chain seq x y z
N ALA A 1 -0.55 9.70 -18.33
CA ALA A 1 0.02 8.68 -17.43
C ALA A 1 -1.09 7.96 -16.63
N VAL A 2 -1.71 8.55 -15.60
CA VAL A 2 -2.80 7.87 -14.84
C VAL A 2 -4.14 7.88 -15.58
N LYS A 3 -4.42 8.89 -16.42
CA LYS A 3 -5.62 8.95 -17.29
C LYS A 3 -5.81 7.77 -18.26
N VAL A 4 -4.80 6.90 -18.43
CA VAL A 4 -4.86 5.71 -19.29
C VAL A 4 -5.29 4.47 -18.51
N LEU A 5 -5.20 4.51 -17.18
CA LEU A 5 -5.76 3.50 -16.29
C LEU A 5 -7.23 3.83 -16.08
N GLY A 6 -8.13 2.98 -16.57
CA GLY A 6 -9.56 3.12 -16.29
C GLY A 6 -9.87 3.01 -14.80
N ASP A 7 -10.99 3.61 -14.37
CA ASP A 7 -11.42 3.67 -12.96
C ASP A 7 -11.50 2.29 -12.30
N GLU A 8 -11.92 1.26 -13.03
CA GLU A 8 -11.98 -0.12 -12.53
C GLU A 8 -10.60 -0.67 -12.14
N LYS A 9 -9.55 -0.34 -12.91
CA LYS A 9 -8.17 -0.74 -12.58
C LYS A 9 -7.68 0.01 -11.35
N LEU A 10 -7.95 1.31 -11.26
CA LEU A 10 -7.57 2.11 -10.08
C LEU A 10 -8.26 1.62 -8.82
N ARG A 11 -9.55 1.28 -8.91
CA ARG A 11 -10.31 0.67 -7.80
C ARG A 11 -9.73 -0.67 -7.38
N THR A 12 -9.36 -1.52 -8.34
CA THR A 12 -8.73 -2.82 -8.06
C THR A 12 -7.38 -2.65 -7.36
N ILE A 13 -6.55 -1.73 -7.85
CA ILE A 13 -5.27 -1.38 -7.21
C ILE A 13 -5.51 -0.93 -5.77
N ALA A 14 -6.45 -0.01 -5.52
CA ALA A 14 -6.76 0.47 -4.18
C ALA A 14 -7.17 -0.67 -3.23
N GLN A 15 -8.06 -1.57 -3.67
CA GLN A 15 -8.49 -2.71 -2.86
C GLN A 15 -7.34 -3.66 -2.53
N GLU A 16 -6.46 -3.96 -3.50
CA GLU A 16 -5.32 -4.85 -3.32
C GLU A 16 -4.24 -4.22 -2.42
N LEU A 17 -4.05 -2.90 -2.50
CA LEU A 17 -3.17 -2.15 -1.60
C LEU A 17 -3.66 -2.22 -0.15
N VAL A 18 -4.95 -1.97 0.11
CA VAL A 18 -5.53 -2.08 1.46
C VAL A 18 -5.39 -3.49 2.02
N ASN A 19 -5.61 -4.52 1.18
CA ASN A 19 -5.42 -5.91 1.58
C ASN A 19 -3.95 -6.23 1.90
N ALA A 20 -3.01 -5.68 1.14
CA ALA A 20 -1.58 -5.81 1.43
C ALA A 20 -1.24 -5.16 2.77
N VAL A 21 -1.77 -3.96 3.05
CA VAL A 21 -1.60 -3.28 4.33
C VAL A 21 -2.15 -4.12 5.48
N ARG A 22 -3.41 -4.59 5.41
CA ARG A 22 -4.04 -5.42 6.46
C ARG A 22 -3.25 -6.68 6.81
N LYS A 23 -2.72 -7.37 5.78
CA LYS A 23 -1.87 -8.56 5.98
C LYS A 23 -0.52 -8.26 6.63
N ASN A 24 -0.02 -7.04 6.48
CA ASN A 24 1.24 -6.60 7.08
C ASN A 24 1.03 -5.95 8.46
N VAL A 25 -0.15 -5.39 8.76
CA VAL A 25 -0.46 -4.79 10.08
C VAL A 25 -0.73 -5.84 11.16
N THR A 26 -1.19 -7.04 10.78
CA THR A 26 -1.23 -8.20 11.72
C THR A 26 0.16 -8.66 12.15
N ILE A 27 1.22 -8.17 11.51
CA ILE A 27 2.61 -8.43 11.91
C ILE A 27 2.99 -7.38 12.95
N ASP A 28 3.44 -7.88 14.09
CA ASP A 28 3.86 -7.14 15.27
C ASP A 28 4.56 -5.79 14.94
N TRP A 29 3.88 -4.69 15.28
CA TRP A 29 4.31 -3.30 15.03
C TRP A 29 5.60 -2.92 15.77
N THR A 30 6.09 -3.77 16.67
CA THR A 30 7.40 -3.64 17.31
C THR A 30 8.57 -3.67 16.31
N LEU A 31 8.38 -4.19 15.09
CA LEU A 31 9.37 -4.21 14.00
C LEU A 31 8.99 -3.30 12.81
N ARG A 32 8.59 -2.04 13.10
CA ARG A 32 8.19 -1.00 12.13
C ARG A 32 9.02 -0.94 10.84
N GLU A 33 10.35 -1.07 10.91
CA GLU A 33 11.19 -0.99 9.71
C GLU A 33 11.05 -2.19 8.76
N SER A 34 10.97 -3.41 9.31
CA SER A 34 10.84 -4.63 8.51
C SER A 34 9.48 -4.67 7.81
N VAL A 35 8.42 -4.33 8.55
CA VAL A 35 7.05 -4.26 8.02
C VAL A 35 6.95 -3.16 6.94
N ARG A 36 7.54 -1.98 7.17
CA ARG A 36 7.58 -0.90 6.18
C ARG A 36 8.31 -1.32 4.89
N ALA A 37 9.43 -2.04 5.03
CA ALA A 37 10.18 -2.55 3.87
C ALA A 37 9.36 -3.58 3.07
N GLN A 38 8.71 -4.53 3.75
CA GLN A 38 7.86 -5.54 3.12
C GLN A 38 6.65 -4.90 2.42
N LEU A 39 5.97 -3.97 3.09
CA LEU A 39 4.85 -3.24 2.54
C LEU A 39 5.27 -2.41 1.30
N ARG A 40 6.44 -1.75 1.35
CA ARG A 40 6.99 -1.01 0.21
C ARG A 40 7.21 -1.92 -1.01
N VAL A 41 7.73 -3.11 -0.81
CA VAL A 41 7.93 -4.11 -1.89
C VAL A 41 6.58 -4.59 -2.43
N ALA A 42 5.62 -4.90 -1.57
CA ALA A 42 4.28 -5.33 -1.96
C ALA A 42 3.55 -4.27 -2.80
N VAL A 43 3.55 -3.02 -2.34
CA VAL A 43 2.92 -1.88 -3.03
C VAL A 43 3.55 -1.66 -4.41
N LYS A 44 4.89 -1.65 -4.50
CA LYS A 44 5.59 -1.53 -5.79
C LYS A 44 5.24 -2.67 -6.74
N ARG A 45 5.08 -3.90 -6.23
CA ARG A 45 4.68 -5.07 -7.03
C ARG A 45 3.27 -4.94 -7.58
N VAL A 46 2.31 -4.49 -6.76
CA VAL A 46 0.93 -4.21 -7.19
C VAL A 46 0.92 -3.13 -8.26
N LEU A 47 1.54 -1.98 -8.01
CA LEU A 47 1.57 -0.87 -8.97
C LEU A 47 2.18 -1.29 -10.32
N ARG A 48 3.26 -2.09 -10.33
CA ARG A 48 3.84 -2.63 -11.56
C ARG A 48 2.91 -3.61 -12.29
N LYS A 49 2.24 -4.50 -11.55
CA LYS A 49 1.31 -5.51 -12.11
C LYS A 49 0.18 -4.86 -12.92
N TYR A 50 -0.29 -3.68 -12.52
CA TYR A 50 -1.37 -2.98 -13.22
C TYR A 50 -0.88 -1.90 -14.21
N GLY A 51 0.42 -1.80 -14.45
CA GLY A 51 0.98 -0.82 -15.39
C GLY A 51 0.98 0.62 -14.87
N TYR A 52 1.06 0.81 -13.55
CA TYR A 52 1.13 2.14 -12.96
C TYR A 52 2.44 2.84 -13.38
N PRO A 53 2.39 4.11 -13.80
CA PRO A 53 3.56 4.81 -14.34
C PRO A 53 4.72 4.87 -13.34
N PRO A 54 5.96 4.50 -13.73
CA PRO A 54 7.10 4.40 -12.81
C PRO A 54 7.49 5.74 -12.18
N ASP A 55 7.27 6.86 -12.89
CA ASP A 55 7.44 8.23 -12.40
C ASP A 55 6.52 8.56 -11.22
N LYS A 56 5.38 7.87 -11.11
CA LYS A 56 4.38 8.08 -10.05
C LYS A 56 4.35 6.97 -9.01
N GLN A 57 5.03 5.84 -9.26
CA GLN A 57 5.06 4.70 -8.36
C GLN A 57 5.60 5.09 -6.98
N GLU A 58 6.67 5.90 -6.95
CA GLU A 58 7.31 6.29 -5.69
C GLU A 58 6.38 7.12 -4.82
N LYS A 59 5.78 8.17 -5.38
CA LYS A 59 4.79 9.00 -4.66
C LYS A 59 3.59 8.19 -4.20
N ALA A 60 3.03 7.33 -5.05
CA ALA A 60 1.91 6.47 -4.67
C ALA A 60 2.29 5.48 -3.55
N THR A 61 3.52 4.94 -3.58
CA THR A 61 4.03 4.06 -2.53
C THR A 61 4.17 4.79 -1.21
N GLN A 62 4.72 6.00 -1.22
CA GLN A 62 4.86 6.84 -0.03
C GLN A 62 3.51 7.13 0.62
N THR A 63 2.52 7.56 -0.18
CA THR A 63 1.17 7.85 0.30
C THR A 63 0.48 6.63 0.91
N VAL A 64 0.67 5.44 0.34
CA VAL A 64 0.11 4.20 0.91
C VAL A 64 0.76 3.85 2.25
N LEU A 65 2.07 4.07 2.40
CA LEU A 65 2.78 3.84 3.66
C LEU A 65 2.31 4.81 4.76
N GLU A 66 2.15 6.09 4.43
CA GLU A 66 1.63 7.10 5.37
C GLU A 66 0.20 6.76 5.82
N GLN A 67 -0.67 6.38 4.89
CA GLN A 67 -2.04 5.96 5.22
C GLN A 67 -2.07 4.68 6.06
N ALA A 68 -1.18 3.72 5.78
CA ALA A 68 -1.04 2.50 6.56
C ALA A 68 -0.59 2.79 8.00
N GLU A 69 0.31 3.74 8.20
CA GLU A 69 0.75 4.17 9.53
C GLU A 69 -0.40 4.81 10.33
N VAL A 70 -1.18 5.70 9.72
CA VAL A 70 -2.34 6.31 10.39
C VAL A 70 -3.39 5.26 10.77
N LEU A 71 -3.73 4.35 9.85
CA LEU A 71 -4.71 3.30 10.09
C LEU A 71 -4.22 2.26 11.12
N SER A 72 -2.90 2.06 11.24
CA SER A 72 -2.36 1.12 12.22
C SER A 72 -2.60 1.53 13.66
N GLU A 73 -2.56 2.83 13.97
CA GLU A 73 -2.87 3.34 15.30
C GLU A 73 -4.34 3.14 15.67
N GLU A 74 -5.21 3.03 14.66
CA GLU A 74 -6.63 2.73 14.81
C GLU A 74 -6.86 1.22 14.98
N TRP A 75 -6.18 0.38 14.18
CA TRP A 75 -6.35 -1.08 14.25
C TRP A 75 -5.75 -1.71 15.51
N VAL A 76 -4.67 -1.14 16.05
CA VAL A 76 -4.09 -1.58 17.34
C VAL A 76 -5.02 -1.27 18.53
N LYS A 77 -5.99 -0.36 18.38
CA LYS A 77 -6.99 -0.06 19.43
C LYS A 77 -8.22 -0.96 19.39
N GLU A 78 -8.42 -1.73 18.31
CA GLU A 78 -9.55 -2.64 18.14
C GLU A 78 -9.26 -4.09 18.62
N GLU A 79 -8.05 -4.39 19.12
CA GLU A 79 -7.69 -5.64 19.82
C GLU A 79 -7.63 -5.46 21.34
#